data_AF-A0AAD5MWZ2-F1
#
_entry.id   AF-A0AAD5MWZ2-F1
#
_cell.length_a   1.000
_cell.length_b   1.000
_cell.length_c   1.000
_cell.angle_alpha   90.00
_cell.angle_beta   90.00
_cell.angle_gamma   90.00
#
_symmetry.space_group_name_H-M   'P 1'
#
loop_
_entity.id
_entity.type
_entity.pdbx_description
1 polymer ?
#
loop_
_entity_poly.entity_id
_entity_poly.type
_entity_poly.pdbx_seq_one_letter_code
_entity_poly.pdbx_strand_id
1 'polypeptide(L)'
;MVYSPKADVPIRVPGIAANQAAARGFVQRFVMQTVIDVLERQGRSALLPDAVISGILGQLSVNITYEPLECEDVAITLMEMGGSS
;
A
#
# COMPACT_ATOMS: atom_id res chain seq x y z
N MET A 1 3.40 -4.58 1.04
CA MET A 1 2.77 -4.49 2.38
C MET A 1 2.62 -5.88 2.96
N VAL A 2 3.15 -6.12 4.16
CA VAL A 2 3.01 -7.40 4.87
C VAL A 2 1.76 -7.41 5.75
N TYR A 3 1.34 -8.58 6.21
CA TYR A 3 0.30 -8.70 7.24
C TYR A 3 0.76 -9.55 8.42
N SER A 4 0.14 -9.37 9.57
CA SER A 4 0.25 -10.28 10.70
C SER A 4 -1.12 -10.42 11.37
N PRO A 5 -1.62 -11.64 11.61
CA PRO A 5 -2.86 -11.86 12.33
C PRO A 5 -2.70 -11.70 13.85
N LYS A 6 -1.46 -11.63 14.36
CA LYS A 6 -1.18 -11.43 15.79
C LYS A 6 -1.51 -9.98 16.18
N ALA A 7 -2.38 -9.78 17.17
CA ALA A 7 -2.93 -8.45 17.50
C ALA A 7 -1.89 -7.43 17.98
N ASP A 8 -0.80 -7.89 18.61
CA ASP A 8 0.26 -7.04 19.15
C ASP A 8 1.22 -6.51 18.08
N VAL A 9 1.40 -7.25 16.98
CA VAL A 9 2.28 -6.87 15.87
C VAL A 9 1.86 -5.55 15.19
N PRO A 10 0.62 -5.37 14.69
CA PRO A 10 0.21 -4.14 14.02
C PRO A 10 0.16 -2.94 14.97
N ILE A 11 0.02 -3.17 16.28
CA ILE A 11 0.11 -2.11 17.30
C ILE A 11 1.54 -1.60 17.43
N ARG A 12 2.51 -2.52 17.42
CA ARG A 12 3.92 -2.20 17.65
C ARG A 12 4.66 -1.76 16.39
N VAL A 13 4.22 -2.21 15.22
CA VAL A 13 4.83 -1.89 13.92
C VAL A 13 3.79 -1.25 13.00
N PRO A 14 3.68 0.09 12.99
CA PRO A 14 2.84 0.80 12.05
C PRO A 14 3.18 0.41 10.61
N GLY A 15 2.17 0.11 9.80
CA GLY A 15 2.34 -0.31 8.40
C GLY A 15 2.22 -1.82 8.15
N ILE A 16 2.05 -2.64 9.19
CA ILE A 16 1.64 -4.04 9.06
C ILE A 16 0.11 -4.12 9.09
N ALA A 17 -0.49 -4.82 8.13
CA ALA A 17 -1.94 -5.03 8.10
C ALA A 17 -2.35 -6.16 9.07
N ALA A 18 -3.56 -6.07 9.61
CA ALA A 18 -4.09 -7.10 10.53
C ALA A 18 -4.43 -8.44 9.85
N ASN A 19 -4.54 -8.47 8.52
CA ASN A 19 -4.80 -9.69 7.77
C ASN A 19 -4.43 -9.52 6.29
N GLN A 20 -4.37 -10.65 5.58
CA GLN A 20 -4.02 -10.72 4.17
C GLN A 20 -4.96 -9.90 3.27
N ALA A 21 -6.27 -9.92 3.53
CA ALA A 21 -7.25 -9.18 2.73
C ALA A 21 -7.05 -7.67 2.83
N ALA A 22 -6.76 -7.17 4.04
CA ALA A 22 -6.43 -5.76 4.26
C ALA A 22 -5.14 -5.35 3.55
N ALA A 23 -4.09 -6.18 3.61
CA ALA A 23 -2.85 -5.93 2.88
C ALA A 23 -3.07 -5.91 1.35
N ARG A 24 -3.83 -6.88 0.81
CA ARG A 24 -4.16 -6.91 -0.62
C ARG A 24 -4.98 -5.68 -1.04
N GLY A 25 -6.03 -5.37 -0.30
CA GLY A 25 -6.88 -4.21 -0.59
C GLY A 25 -6.12 -2.88 -0.52
N PHE A 26 -5.17 -2.74 0.40
CA PHE A 26 -4.30 -1.57 0.45
C PHE A 26 -3.45 -1.46 -0.82
N VAL A 27 -2.74 -2.53 -1.21
CA VAL A 27 -1.86 -2.52 -2.39
C VAL A 27 -2.66 -2.31 -3.67
N GLN A 28 -3.83 -2.95 -3.82
CA GLN A 28 -4.70 -2.72 -4.97
C GLN A 28 -5.12 -1.26 -5.10
N ARG A 29 -5.57 -0.62 -4.01
CA ARG A 29 -5.94 0.80 -4.04
C ARG A 29 -4.75 1.70 -4.32
N PHE A 30 -3.59 1.42 -3.71
CA PHE A 30 -2.37 2.18 -3.93
C PHE A 30 -1.92 2.13 -5.39
N VAL A 31 -1.91 0.93 -5.99
CA VAL A 31 -1.53 0.76 -7.39
C VAL A 31 -2.56 1.42 -8.30
N MET A 32 -3.85 1.25 -8.06
CA MET A 32 -4.90 1.91 -8.85
C MET A 32 -4.74 3.43 -8.84
N GLN A 33 -4.56 4.05 -7.67
CA GLN A 33 -4.35 5.49 -7.55
C GLN A 33 -3.07 5.94 -8.27
N THR A 34 -1.98 5.19 -8.10
CA THR A 34 -0.70 5.51 -8.75
C THR A 34 -0.83 5.46 -10.28
N VAL A 35 -1.54 4.47 -10.82
CA VAL A 35 -1.77 4.35 -12.26
C VAL A 35 -2.62 5.52 -12.75
N ILE A 36 -3.69 5.88 -12.04
CA ILE A 36 -4.51 7.06 -12.35
C ILE A 36 -3.65 8.32 -12.40
N ASP A 37 -2.86 8.57 -11.36
CA ASP A 37 -2.03 9.77 -11.24
C ASP A 37 -1.00 9.87 -12.38
N VAL A 38 -0.37 8.75 -12.74
CA VAL A 38 0.60 8.68 -13.85
C VAL A 38 -0.09 8.97 -15.18
N LEU A 39 -1.23 8.34 -15.45
CA LEU A 39 -1.97 8.53 -16.70
C LEU A 39 -2.55 9.94 -16.82
N GLU A 40 -3.02 10.54 -15.73
CA GLU A 40 -3.46 11.94 -15.71
C GLU A 40 -2.30 12.89 -16.07
N ARG A 41 -1.14 12.72 -15.43
CA ARG A 41 0.05 13.53 -15.72
C ARG A 41 0.51 13.37 -17.17
N GLN A 42 0.52 12.14 -17.68
CA GLN A 42 0.89 11.87 -19.07
C GLN A 42 -0.11 12.49 -20.05
N GLY A 43 -1.41 12.34 -19.81
CA GLY A 43 -2.46 12.92 -20.65
C GLY A 43 -2.37 14.44 -20.73
N ARG A 44 -2.17 15.11 -19.59
CA ARG A 44 -1.93 16.56 -19.55
C ARG A 44 -0.65 16.96 -20.28
N SER A 45 0.42 16.19 -20.09
CA SER A 45 1.71 16.44 -20.77
C SER A 45 1.60 16.27 -22.30
N ALA A 46 0.69 15.41 -22.75
CA ALA A 46 0.36 15.21 -24.16
C ALA A 46 -0.71 16.19 -24.70
N LEU A 47 -1.10 17.19 -23.91
CA LEU A 47 -2.14 18.19 -24.25
C LEU A 47 -3.51 17.56 -24.59
N LEU A 48 -3.82 16.40 -24.01
CA LEU A 48 -5.14 15.81 -24.15
C LEU A 48 -6.19 16.67 -23.42
N PRO A 49 -7.40 16.84 -23.98
CA PRO A 49 -8.49 17.51 -23.27
C PRO A 49 -8.86 16.77 -21.98
N ASP A 50 -9.17 17.51 -20.91
CA ASP A 50 -9.53 16.91 -19.61
C ASP A 50 -10.70 15.93 -19.69
N ALA A 51 -11.66 16.18 -20.59
CA ALA A 51 -12.78 15.27 -20.84
C ALA A 51 -12.32 13.91 -21.39
N VAL A 52 -11.29 13.90 -22.24
CA VAL A 52 -10.70 12.67 -22.80
C VAL A 52 -9.93 11.93 -21.72
N ILE A 53 -9.10 12.65 -20.96
CA ILE A 53 -8.36 12.07 -19.82
C ILE A 53 -9.34 11.43 -18.83
N SER A 54 -10.36 12.17 -18.41
CA SER A 54 -11.38 11.68 -17.47
C SER A 54 -12.16 10.48 -18.04
N GLY A 55 -12.48 10.51 -19.34
CA GLY A 55 -13.17 9.40 -20.01
C GLY A 55 -12.34 8.11 -20.04
N ILE A 56 -11.02 8.21 -20.25
CA ILE A 56 -10.10 7.06 -20.21
C ILE A 56 -9.93 6.56 -18.77
N LEU A 57 -9.67 7.45 -17.82
CA LEU A 57 -9.45 7.11 -16.42
C LEU A 57 -10.69 6.47 -15.78
N GLY A 58 -11.90 6.95 -16.11
CA GLY A 58 -13.16 6.43 -15.58
C GLY A 58 -13.51 5.00 -16.02
N GLN A 59 -12.85 4.48 -17.05
CA GLN A 59 -13.02 3.11 -17.55
C GLN A 59 -11.88 2.19 -17.14
N LEU A 60 -10.84 2.73 -16.49
CA LEU A 60 -9.65 1.97 -16.17
C LEU A 60 -9.94 1.00 -15.02
N SER A 61 -9.53 -0.25 -15.19
CA SER A 61 -9.48 -1.23 -14.11
C SER A 61 -8.09 -1.86 -14.12
N VAL A 62 -7.40 -1.76 -12.99
CA VAL A 62 -6.07 -2.36 -12.82
C VAL A 62 -6.22 -3.63 -12.01
N ASN A 63 -5.90 -4.76 -12.64
CA ASN A 63 -5.86 -6.04 -11.96
C ASN A 63 -4.40 -6.42 -11.69
N ILE A 64 -4.08 -6.69 -10.43
CA ILE A 64 -2.76 -7.15 -10.01
C ILE A 64 -2.88 -8.45 -9.23
N THR A 65 -1.98 -9.37 -9.51
CA THR A 65 -1.75 -10.53 -8.65
C THR A 65 -0.76 -10.10 -7.57
N TYR A 66 -1.25 -9.95 -6.34
CA TYR A 66 -0.44 -9.58 -5.20
C TYR A 66 -0.65 -10.58 -4.06
N GLU A 67 0.45 -11.22 -3.66
CA GLU A 67 0.49 -12.16 -2.54
C GLU A 67 1.23 -11.49 -1.37
N PRO A 68 0.52 -11.05 -0.32
CA PRO A 68 1.17 -10.47 0.85
C PRO A 68 1.97 -11.52 1.61
N LEU A 69 3.18 -11.17 2.05
CA LEU A 69 3.93 -11.99 2.99
C LEU A 69 3.32 -11.86 4.40
N GLU A 70 3.26 -12.99 5.11
CA GLU A 70 2.92 -13.03 6.52
C GLU A 70 4.14 -12.71 7.39
N CYS A 71 3.94 -11.88 8.40
CA CYS A 71 4.91 -11.57 9.43
C CYS A 71 4.49 -12.32 10.70
N GLU A 72 5.09 -13.50 10.91
CA GLU A 72 4.79 -14.33 12.06
C GLU A 72 5.36 -13.73 13.35
N ASP A 73 6.60 -13.23 13.34
CA ASP A 73 7.24 -12.65 14.52
C ASP A 73 7.95 -11.34 14.18
N VAL A 74 7.90 -10.39 15.13
CA VAL A 74 8.67 -9.15 15.08
C VAL A 74 9.61 -9.10 16.28
N ALA A 75 10.91 -9.18 16.02
CA ALA A 75 11.92 -8.89 17.03
C ALA A 75 12.05 -7.37 17.17
N ILE A 76 11.43 -6.80 18.21
CA ILE A 76 11.65 -5.40 18.57
C ILE A 76 12.78 -5.38 19.57
N THR A 77 13.98 -5.04 19.09
CA THR A 77 15.09 -4.76 19.98
C THR A 77 14.78 -3.45 20.69
N LEU A 78 14.33 -3.52 21.95
CA LEU A 78 14.40 -2.38 22.86
C LEU A 78 15.89 -2.09 23.04
N MET A 79 16.39 -0.99 22.47
CA MET A 79 17.64 -0.43 22.97
C MET A 79 17.38 -0.01 24.41
N GLU A 80 17.76 -0.87 25.36
CA GLU A 80 17.91 -0.47 26.75
C GLU A 80 18.95 0.66 26.78
N MET A 81 18.49 1.89 26.95
CA MET A 81 19.35 2.97 27.39
C MET A 81 19.80 2.61 28.79
N GLY A 82 21.10 2.33 28.93
CA GLY A 82 21.71 1.72 30.09
C GLY A 82 21.39 2.40 31.42
N GLY A 83 21.16 1.56 32.42
CA GLY A 83 21.21 1.91 33.83
C GLY A 83 22.07 0.88 34.55
N SER A 84 23.39 1.02 34.45
CA SER A 84 24.31 0.35 35.36
C SER A 84 24.18 1.04 36.71
N SER A 85 23.77 0.30 37.73
CA SER A 85 23.91 0.67 39.16
C SER A 85 24.13 -0.60 39.96
#